data_AF-A0A182NQT0-F1
#
_entry.id   AF-A0A182NQT0-F1
#
_cell.length_a   1.000
_cell.length_b   1.000
_cell.length_c   1.000
_cell.angle_alpha   90.00
_cell.angle_beta   90.00
_cell.angle_gamma   90.00
#
_symmetry.space_group_name_H-M   'P 1'
#
loop_
_entity.id
_entity.type
_entity.pdbx_description
1 polymer ?
#
loop_
_entity_poly.entity_id
_entity_poly.type
_entity_poly.pdbx_seq_one_letter_code
_entity_poly.pdbx_strand_id
1 'polypeptide(L)'
;MRSAKLQAALVKRREAEQIKYQKSAAVERYYDQWGRITSRYESWTTPQYYREAEEALRKREHEKKKQEALECKRNRLKELLQKENEQLQKEMDNVSRPKPKSVSTELLEGIRSRLHSAEEAKKRIDLEANLYSKWRLGFDREGVIMDSKTSHQAMAKLNWIDRQVELQLQDEKERREHQERQLKLCEEVRRREELLLEKTRMREQEMKELRSLQEVHMAELKAREKEANDLKMYEVRLKTKKDEMATELEQLRMYNDLRRDRVVAMHNLRRIKMLLRERSVAVRNDLLHDIQLLQRISIDNPTASDSAEGIEYLRRKFQLQYDLEVEQQTTIENMYESEAKHNLTKCEDKWNSEAIIREQQLRCLLEDRLMDFEGKLVECTQRQRELIEVREQHIKAIEGANQRLKELMSDKSRDEFVTSSNNSQLRDLLVQRDGSDPVGKQILRRPSTQSSHRSSTFSSIFPFDENCQELKLTENRSRTGRQAGGAQQSDAAVGLSAPRFGKKKVAWC
;
A
#
# COMPACT_ATOMS: atom_id res chain seq x y z
N MET A 1 -53.25 -32.59 -42.37
CA MET A 1 -52.21 -31.77 -43.03
C MET A 1 -52.52 -30.26 -43.06
N ARG A 2 -53.70 -29.78 -43.49
CA ARG A 2 -54.01 -28.32 -43.57
C ARG A 2 -54.18 -27.64 -42.20
N SER A 3 -54.75 -28.33 -41.21
CA SER A 3 -54.93 -27.80 -39.84
C SER A 3 -53.60 -27.53 -39.12
N ALA A 4 -52.63 -28.44 -39.20
CA ALA A 4 -51.31 -28.27 -38.59
C ALA A 4 -50.52 -27.10 -39.19
N LYS A 5 -50.63 -26.86 -40.50
CA LYS A 5 -50.03 -25.69 -41.16
C LYS A 5 -50.66 -24.38 -40.71
N LEU A 6 -51.98 -24.36 -40.47
CA LEU A 6 -52.68 -23.19 -39.95
C LEU A 6 -52.27 -22.89 -38.50
N GLN A 7 -52.16 -23.92 -37.65
CA GLN A 7 -51.68 -23.76 -36.27
C GLN A 7 -50.24 -23.26 -36.22
N ALA A 8 -49.34 -23.81 -37.05
CA ALA A 8 -47.95 -23.35 -37.14
C ALA A 8 -47.86 -21.87 -37.59
N ALA A 9 -48.72 -21.43 -38.51
CA ALA A 9 -48.78 -20.03 -38.94
C ALA A 9 -49.26 -19.09 -37.82
N LEU A 10 -50.25 -19.52 -37.02
CA LEU A 10 -50.73 -18.76 -35.87
C LEU A 10 -49.68 -18.66 -34.75
N VAL A 11 -48.92 -19.74 -34.51
CA VAL A 11 -47.80 -19.74 -33.55
C VAL A 11 -46.71 -18.76 -34.01
N LYS A 12 -46.28 -18.83 -35.27
CA LYS A 12 -45.30 -17.89 -35.83
C LYS A 12 -45.75 -16.43 -35.74
N ARG A 13 -47.06 -16.16 -35.93
CA ARG A 13 -47.61 -14.82 -35.77
C ARG A 13 -47.55 -14.35 -34.32
N ARG A 14 -47.91 -15.20 -33.34
CA ARG A 14 -47.78 -14.86 -31.91
C ARG A 14 -46.33 -14.63 -31.50
N GLU A 15 -45.41 -15.46 -31.97
CA GLU A 15 -43.97 -15.29 -31.71
C GLU A 15 -43.45 -13.96 -32.28
N ALA A 16 -43.84 -13.61 -33.51
CA ALA A 16 -43.47 -12.34 -34.12
C ALA A 16 -44.04 -11.13 -33.35
N GLU A 17 -45.29 -11.21 -32.89
CA GLU A 17 -45.92 -10.18 -32.05
C GLU A 17 -45.22 -10.06 -30.69
N GLN A 18 -44.85 -11.19 -30.06
CA GLN A 18 -44.11 -11.22 -28.80
C GLN A 18 -42.71 -10.64 -28.94
N ILE A 19 -41.99 -10.96 -30.02
CA ILE A 19 -40.68 -10.36 -30.32
C ILE A 19 -40.80 -8.85 -30.51
N LYS A 20 -41.84 -8.39 -31.20
CA LYS A 20 -42.09 -6.95 -31.38
C LYS A 20 -42.35 -6.26 -30.05
N TYR A 21 -43.13 -6.87 -29.16
CA TYR A 21 -43.38 -6.36 -27.81
C TYR A 21 -42.12 -6.34 -26.93
N GLN A 22 -41.29 -7.39 -26.98
CA GLN A 22 -40.03 -7.43 -26.25
C GLN A 22 -39.06 -6.35 -26.73
N LYS A 23 -39.00 -6.10 -28.05
CA LYS A 23 -38.19 -5.02 -28.62
C LYS A 23 -38.68 -3.65 -28.20
N SER A 24 -39.99 -3.38 -28.21
CA SER A 24 -40.52 -2.09 -27.74
C SER A 24 -40.27 -1.89 -26.25
N ALA A 25 -40.51 -2.93 -25.42
CA ALA A 25 -40.25 -2.86 -23.98
C ALA A 25 -38.77 -2.64 -23.65
N ALA A 26 -37.84 -3.20 -24.43
CA ALA A 26 -36.41 -2.95 -24.26
C ALA A 26 -36.04 -1.49 -24.57
N VAL A 27 -36.65 -0.91 -25.61
CA VAL A 27 -36.46 0.51 -25.97
C VAL A 27 -37.04 1.43 -24.91
N GLU A 28 -38.24 1.15 -24.40
CA GLU A 28 -38.85 1.92 -23.29
C GLU A 28 -37.97 1.87 -22.04
N ARG A 29 -37.48 0.69 -21.65
CA ARG A 29 -36.54 0.54 -20.52
C ARG A 29 -35.25 1.34 -20.71
N TYR A 30 -34.73 1.37 -21.94
CA TYR A 30 -33.56 2.17 -22.28
C TYR A 30 -33.82 3.65 -22.05
N TYR A 31 -34.92 4.20 -22.58
CA TYR A 31 -35.25 5.61 -22.40
C TYR A 31 -35.61 5.98 -20.95
N ASP A 32 -36.27 5.09 -20.21
CA ASP A 32 -36.55 5.28 -18.78
C ASP A 32 -35.28 5.27 -17.92
N GLN A 33 -34.32 4.40 -18.27
CA GLN A 33 -33.02 4.37 -17.60
C GLN A 33 -32.24 5.64 -17.89
N TRP A 34 -32.22 6.07 -19.16
CA TRP A 34 -31.58 7.32 -19.55
C TRP A 34 -32.24 8.54 -18.93
N GLY A 35 -33.57 8.60 -18.88
CA GLY A 35 -34.32 9.68 -18.21
C GLY A 35 -34.00 9.78 -16.71
N ARG A 36 -33.82 8.65 -16.03
CA ARG A 36 -33.37 8.62 -14.63
C ARG A 36 -31.93 9.10 -14.46
N ILE A 37 -31.04 8.75 -15.38
CA ILE A 37 -29.64 9.17 -15.36
C ILE A 37 -29.54 10.67 -15.64
N THR A 38 -30.24 11.17 -16.66
CA THR A 38 -30.25 12.60 -17.01
C THR A 38 -30.93 13.45 -15.95
N SER A 39 -32.01 12.98 -15.31
CA SER A 39 -32.65 13.70 -14.20
C SER A 39 -31.70 13.87 -13.00
N ARG A 40 -30.88 12.87 -12.67
CA ARG A 40 -29.85 13.00 -11.63
C ARG A 40 -28.76 13.99 -12.06
N TYR A 41 -28.33 13.93 -13.31
CA TYR A 41 -27.36 14.87 -13.85
C TYR A 41 -27.88 16.31 -13.84
N GLU A 42 -29.14 16.52 -14.21
CA GLU A 42 -29.83 17.81 -14.10
C GLU A 42 -29.90 18.28 -12.64
N SER A 43 -30.24 17.39 -11.71
CA SER A 43 -30.27 17.73 -10.27
C SER A 43 -28.90 18.18 -9.74
N TRP A 44 -27.80 17.61 -10.24
CA TRP A 44 -26.43 17.97 -9.84
C TRP A 44 -25.88 19.19 -10.57
N THR A 45 -26.42 19.52 -11.73
CA THR A 45 -26.04 20.71 -12.52
C THR A 45 -26.93 21.91 -12.21
N THR A 46 -27.99 21.74 -11.41
CA THR A 46 -28.89 22.83 -11.02
C THR A 46 -28.20 23.75 -9.99
N PRO A 47 -28.26 25.08 -10.14
CA PRO A 47 -27.70 26.04 -9.17
C PRO A 47 -28.23 25.94 -7.74
N GLN A 48 -29.37 25.25 -7.53
CA GLN A 48 -29.90 24.96 -6.20
C GLN A 48 -29.07 23.91 -5.46
N TYR A 49 -28.59 22.86 -6.13
CA TYR A 49 -27.77 21.83 -5.51
C TYR A 49 -26.46 22.39 -4.95
N TYR A 50 -25.80 23.28 -5.71
CA TYR A 50 -24.58 23.94 -5.23
C TYR A 50 -24.85 24.84 -4.04
N ARG A 51 -26.01 25.53 -3.99
CA ARG A 51 -26.41 26.34 -2.82
C ARG A 51 -26.67 25.46 -1.60
N GLU A 52 -27.38 24.36 -1.74
CA GLU A 52 -27.62 23.41 -0.64
C GLU A 52 -26.32 22.77 -0.13
N ALA A 53 -25.42 22.41 -1.04
CA ALA A 53 -24.11 21.88 -0.70
C ALA A 53 -23.25 22.92 0.04
N GLU A 54 -23.27 24.18 -0.40
CA GLU A 54 -22.57 25.28 0.27
C GLU A 54 -23.15 25.57 1.66
N GLU A 55 -24.48 25.56 1.81
CA GLU A 55 -25.15 25.72 3.10
C GLU A 55 -24.83 24.56 4.06
N ALA A 56 -24.78 23.33 3.57
CA ALA A 56 -24.37 22.16 4.37
C ALA A 56 -22.90 22.27 4.82
N LEU A 57 -22.03 22.79 3.96
CA LEU A 57 -20.62 23.03 4.27
C LEU A 57 -20.48 24.11 5.37
N ARG A 58 -21.18 25.24 5.21
CA ARG A 58 -21.22 26.31 6.23
C ARG A 58 -21.76 25.83 7.58
N LYS A 59 -22.77 24.96 7.59
CA LYS A 59 -23.28 24.35 8.83
C LYS A 59 -22.22 23.50 9.53
N ARG A 60 -21.50 22.65 8.79
CA ARG A 60 -20.40 21.85 9.35
C ARG A 60 -19.26 22.71 9.90
N GLU A 61 -18.88 23.76 9.19
CA GLU A 61 -17.85 24.69 9.68
C GLU A 61 -18.28 25.39 10.97
N HIS A 62 -19.55 25.79 11.06
CA HIS A 62 -20.10 26.41 12.27
C HIS A 62 -20.13 25.42 13.45
N GLU A 63 -20.49 24.16 13.22
CA GLU A 63 -20.45 23.11 14.24
C GLU A 63 -19.02 22.84 14.72
N LYS A 64 -18.05 22.78 13.80
CA LYS A 64 -16.64 22.61 14.14
C LYS A 64 -16.11 23.76 14.99
N LYS A 65 -16.37 25.01 14.61
CA LYS A 65 -16.01 26.21 15.41
C LYS A 65 -16.63 26.17 16.81
N LYS A 66 -17.87 25.69 16.93
CA LYS A 66 -18.55 25.53 18.23
C LYS A 66 -17.88 24.45 19.09
N GLN A 67 -17.45 23.34 18.50
CA GLN A 67 -16.70 22.29 19.20
C GLN A 67 -15.34 22.80 19.68
N GLU A 68 -14.58 23.48 18.82
CA GLU A 68 -13.29 24.09 19.17
C GLU A 68 -13.43 25.10 20.33
N ALA A 69 -14.49 25.92 20.31
CA ALA A 69 -14.78 26.85 21.41
C ALA A 69 -15.13 26.13 22.72
N LEU A 70 -15.83 25.00 22.67
CA LEU A 70 -16.13 24.18 23.85
C LEU A 70 -14.87 23.49 24.40
N GLU A 71 -13.99 23.00 23.54
CA GLU A 71 -12.70 22.43 23.95
C GLU A 71 -11.79 23.46 24.59
N CYS A 72 -11.71 24.66 24.03
CA CYS A 72 -10.98 25.77 24.63
C CYS A 72 -11.51 26.11 26.03
N LYS A 73 -12.85 26.16 26.20
CA LYS A 73 -13.46 26.33 27.53
C LYS A 73 -13.13 25.18 28.49
N ARG A 74 -13.17 23.92 28.03
CA ARG A 74 -12.81 22.74 28.84
C ARG A 74 -11.35 22.79 29.30
N ASN A 75 -10.43 23.19 28.43
CA ASN A 75 -9.01 23.31 28.77
C ASN A 75 -8.79 24.43 29.80
N ARG A 76 -9.45 25.58 29.63
CA ARG A 76 -9.40 26.67 30.62
C ARG A 76 -9.95 26.24 32.00
N LEU A 77 -11.02 25.46 32.03
CA LEU A 77 -11.55 24.90 33.28
C LEU A 77 -10.58 23.90 33.92
N LYS A 78 -9.91 23.06 33.13
CA LYS A 78 -8.86 22.15 33.64
C LYS A 78 -7.70 22.91 34.26
N GLU A 79 -7.24 23.99 33.63
CA GLU A 79 -6.17 24.85 34.17
C GLU A 79 -6.57 25.51 35.49
N LEU A 80 -7.82 25.97 35.61
CA LEU A 80 -8.33 26.53 36.87
C LEU A 80 -8.38 25.48 37.97
N LEU A 81 -8.90 24.30 37.68
CA LEU A 81 -8.96 23.18 38.63
C LEU A 81 -7.54 22.77 39.10
N GLN A 82 -6.58 22.75 38.19
CA GLN A 82 -5.19 22.43 38.53
C GLN A 82 -4.59 23.48 39.48
N LYS A 83 -4.82 24.77 39.23
CA LYS A 83 -4.37 25.85 40.11
C LYS A 83 -4.99 25.77 41.51
N GLU A 84 -6.28 25.44 41.60
CA GLU A 84 -6.96 25.25 42.88
C GLU A 84 -6.37 24.06 43.66
N ASN A 85 -6.11 22.94 42.98
CA ASN A 85 -5.46 21.78 43.60
C ASN A 85 -4.04 22.10 44.10
N GLU A 86 -3.25 22.82 43.31
CA GLU A 86 -1.89 23.25 43.72
C GLU A 86 -1.95 24.20 44.94
N GLN A 87 -2.97 25.06 45.01
CA GLN A 87 -3.16 25.97 46.14
C GLN A 87 -3.58 25.20 47.40
N LEU A 88 -4.53 24.26 47.30
CA LEU A 88 -4.92 23.38 48.40
C LEU A 88 -3.75 22.55 48.92
N GLN A 89 -2.90 22.03 48.02
CA GLN A 89 -1.71 21.28 48.42
C GLN A 89 -0.73 22.16 49.22
N LYS A 90 -0.51 23.40 48.79
CA LYS A 90 0.32 24.37 49.55
C LYS A 90 -0.26 24.67 50.93
N GLU A 91 -1.58 24.79 51.03
CA GLU A 91 -2.25 24.99 52.32
C GLU A 91 -2.06 23.79 53.25
N MET A 92 -2.20 22.57 52.73
CA MET A 92 -1.92 21.34 53.47
C MET A 92 -0.47 21.22 53.93
N ASP A 93 0.49 21.58 53.07
CA ASP A 93 1.92 21.57 53.40
C ASP A 93 2.25 22.61 54.49
N ASN A 94 1.59 23.77 54.47
CA ASN A 94 1.75 24.81 55.49
C ASN A 94 1.15 24.40 56.85
N VAL A 95 0.08 23.60 56.87
CA VAL A 95 -0.49 23.02 58.09
C VAL A 95 0.39 21.88 58.63
N SER A 96 1.05 21.12 57.76
CA SER A 96 1.92 20.00 58.12
C SER A 96 3.27 20.42 58.72
N ARG A 97 3.71 21.68 58.52
CA ARG A 97 4.95 22.19 59.13
C ARG A 97 4.78 22.40 60.65
N PRO A 98 5.64 21.80 61.50
CA PRO A 98 5.57 22.01 62.94
C PRO A 98 5.88 23.48 63.28
N LYS A 99 4.92 24.17 63.89
CA LYS A 99 5.08 25.55 64.37
C LYS A 99 6.20 25.60 65.42
N PRO A 100 7.18 26.53 65.32
CA PRO A 100 8.15 26.73 66.39
C PRO A 100 7.43 27.21 67.65
N LYS A 101 7.75 26.59 68.80
CA LYS A 101 7.15 26.92 70.10
C LYS A 101 7.38 28.41 70.40
N SER A 102 6.30 29.13 70.65
CA SER A 102 6.33 30.53 71.08
C SER A 102 7.00 30.61 72.46
N VAL A 103 8.26 31.04 72.49
CA VAL A 103 8.93 31.47 73.72
C VAL A 103 8.23 32.73 74.21
N SER A 104 7.82 32.77 75.48
CA SER A 104 7.07 33.89 76.07
C SER A 104 7.85 35.19 75.95
N THR A 105 7.18 36.24 75.44
CA THR A 105 7.72 37.59 75.26
C THR A 105 8.32 38.19 76.54
N GLU A 106 7.81 37.81 77.71
CA GLU A 106 8.32 38.24 79.02
C GLU A 106 9.76 37.75 79.32
N LEU A 107 10.12 36.56 78.85
CA LEU A 107 11.47 36.00 79.07
C LEU A 107 12.50 36.71 78.17
N LEU A 108 12.09 37.06 76.94
CA LEU A 108 12.91 37.80 75.98
C LEU A 108 13.07 39.28 76.39
N GLU A 109 12.04 39.90 76.94
CA GLU A 109 12.13 41.26 77.52
C GLU A 109 13.03 41.29 78.75
N GLY A 110 12.96 40.28 79.63
CA GLY A 110 13.85 40.17 80.79
C GLY A 110 15.33 39.99 80.39
N ILE A 111 15.62 39.18 79.36
CA ILE A 111 16.97 39.02 78.82
C ILE A 111 17.43 40.31 78.14
N ARG A 112 16.57 40.96 77.34
CA ARG A 112 16.87 42.22 76.67
C ARG A 112 17.15 43.35 77.66
N SER A 113 16.38 43.47 78.74
CA SER A 113 16.61 44.47 79.79
C SER A 113 17.95 44.25 80.52
N ARG A 114 18.29 43.00 80.86
CA ARG A 114 19.57 42.67 81.48
C ARG A 114 20.75 42.89 80.55
N LEU A 115 20.61 42.52 79.27
CA LEU A 115 21.65 42.72 78.26
C LEU A 115 21.83 44.22 77.98
N HIS A 116 20.75 44.98 77.91
CA HIS A 116 20.81 46.43 77.73
C HIS A 116 21.45 47.12 78.93
N SER A 117 21.12 46.72 80.17
CA SER A 117 21.75 47.23 81.38
C SER A 117 23.24 46.85 81.47
N ALA A 118 23.62 45.66 81.02
CA ALA A 118 25.02 45.23 80.96
C ALA A 118 25.80 45.99 79.88
N GLU A 119 25.19 46.23 78.72
CA GLU A 119 25.76 47.05 77.65
C GLU A 119 25.91 48.52 78.06
N GLU A 120 24.94 49.08 78.79
CA GLU A 120 25.04 50.44 79.33
C GLU A 120 26.12 50.55 80.41
N ALA A 121 26.24 49.55 81.29
CA ALA A 121 27.31 49.50 82.28
C ALA A 121 28.68 49.40 81.61
N LYS A 122 28.81 48.53 80.59
CA LYS A 122 30.04 48.42 79.79
C LYS A 122 30.36 49.73 79.06
N LYS A 123 29.35 50.36 78.42
CA LYS A 123 29.52 51.67 77.77
C LYS A 123 29.96 52.75 78.76
N ARG A 124 29.42 52.78 79.98
CA ARG A 124 29.87 53.72 81.03
C ARG A 124 31.33 53.49 81.40
N ILE A 125 31.72 52.23 81.64
CA ILE A 125 33.11 51.86 81.95
C ILE A 125 34.05 52.21 80.78
N ASP A 126 33.66 51.91 79.54
CA ASP A 126 34.47 52.19 78.34
C ASP A 126 34.56 53.71 78.06
N LEU A 127 33.51 54.48 78.36
CA LEU A 127 33.50 55.94 78.25
C LEU A 127 34.35 56.60 79.35
N GLU A 128 34.25 56.11 80.59
CA GLU A 128 35.11 56.54 81.71
C GLU A 128 36.57 56.20 81.42
N ALA A 129 36.87 54.98 80.97
CA ALA A 129 38.22 54.58 80.57
C ALA A 129 38.76 55.44 79.40
N ASN A 130 37.91 55.75 78.41
CA ASN A 130 38.28 56.67 77.33
C ASN A 130 38.48 58.11 77.82
N LEU A 131 37.68 58.61 78.76
CA LEU A 131 37.86 59.92 79.38
C LEU A 131 39.17 59.97 80.18
N TYR A 132 39.45 58.94 80.98
CA TYR A 132 40.70 58.83 81.73
C TYR A 132 41.92 58.69 80.82
N SER A 133 41.81 57.95 79.72
CA SER A 133 42.90 57.82 78.73
C SER A 133 43.14 59.15 78.00
N LYS A 134 42.06 59.84 77.57
CA LYS A 134 42.14 61.17 76.95
C LYS A 134 42.66 62.25 77.91
N TRP A 135 42.36 62.13 79.21
CA TRP A 135 42.81 63.07 80.23
C TRP A 135 44.27 62.86 80.63
N ARG A 136 44.75 61.61 80.77
CA ARG A 136 46.15 61.30 81.10
C ARG A 136 47.13 61.66 80.00
N LEU A 137 46.71 61.57 78.73
CA LEU A 137 47.60 61.75 77.59
C LEU A 137 47.75 63.22 77.16
N GLY A 138 47.18 64.19 77.90
CA GLY A 138 47.38 65.62 77.61
C GLY A 138 47.04 65.98 76.15
N PHE A 139 45.92 65.43 75.64
CA PHE A 139 45.61 65.49 74.22
C PHE A 139 45.24 66.90 73.77
N ASP A 140 46.09 67.46 72.90
CA ASP A 140 45.87 68.72 72.21
C ASP A 140 44.67 68.59 71.24
N ARG A 141 43.74 69.57 71.27
CA ARG A 141 42.50 69.51 70.48
C ARG A 141 42.77 69.41 68.97
N GLU A 142 43.88 69.97 68.51
CA GLU A 142 44.25 69.97 67.08
C GLU A 142 44.82 68.61 66.61
N GLY A 143 45.56 67.89 67.46
CA GLY A 143 46.12 66.57 67.14
C GLY A 143 45.03 65.51 66.91
N VAL A 144 43.96 65.54 67.70
CA VAL A 144 42.81 64.61 67.56
C VAL A 144 42.05 64.83 66.24
N ILE A 145 41.92 66.09 65.82
CA ILE A 145 41.26 66.44 64.56
C ILE A 145 42.11 66.00 63.36
N MET A 146 43.44 66.11 63.46
CA MET A 146 44.36 65.67 62.40
C MET A 146 44.44 64.14 62.30
N ASP A 147 44.56 63.43 63.43
CA ASP A 147 44.57 61.96 63.43
C ASP A 147 43.24 61.36 62.98
N SER A 148 42.11 61.95 63.38
CA SER A 148 40.79 61.51 62.88
C SER A 148 40.63 61.77 61.38
N LYS A 149 41.08 62.92 60.86
CA LYS A 149 41.10 63.19 59.41
C LYS A 149 41.97 62.18 58.65
N THR A 150 43.14 61.86 59.17
CA THR A 150 44.09 60.93 58.53
C THR A 150 43.58 59.48 58.58
N SER A 151 43.00 59.07 59.70
CA SER A 151 42.34 57.77 59.89
C SER A 151 41.09 57.62 59.01
N HIS A 152 40.25 58.67 58.91
CA HIS A 152 39.07 58.67 58.03
C HIS A 152 39.47 58.62 56.56
N GLN A 153 40.55 59.31 56.17
CA GLN A 153 41.08 59.23 54.82
C GLN A 153 41.65 57.84 54.50
N ALA A 154 42.33 57.19 55.45
CA ALA A 154 42.82 55.82 55.30
C ALA A 154 41.66 54.82 55.19
N MET A 155 40.62 54.95 56.02
CA MET A 155 39.41 54.13 55.92
C MET A 155 38.64 54.37 54.63
N ALA A 156 38.54 55.61 54.15
CA ALA A 156 37.91 55.91 52.86
C ALA A 156 38.68 55.30 51.68
N LYS A 157 40.02 55.31 51.73
CA LYS A 157 40.87 54.63 50.73
C LYS A 157 40.68 53.12 50.78
N LEU A 158 40.64 52.52 51.97
CA LEU A 158 40.40 51.08 52.15
C LEU A 158 39.01 50.69 51.64
N ASN A 159 37.96 51.41 52.03
CA ASN A 159 36.59 51.21 51.54
C ASN A 159 36.48 51.38 50.02
N TRP A 160 37.26 52.30 49.42
CA TRP A 160 37.30 52.45 47.97
C TRP A 160 37.97 51.25 47.29
N ILE A 161 39.07 50.73 47.85
CA ILE A 161 39.73 49.51 47.36
C ILE A 161 38.78 48.31 47.49
N ASP A 162 38.15 48.13 48.65
CA ASP A 162 37.18 47.06 48.89
C ASP A 162 35.99 47.18 47.92
N ARG A 163 35.52 48.39 47.65
CA ARG A 163 34.46 48.63 46.66
C ARG A 163 34.91 48.30 45.23
N GLN A 164 36.16 48.58 44.86
CA GLN A 164 36.71 48.19 43.56
C GLN A 164 36.84 46.66 43.45
N VAL A 165 37.27 45.98 44.51
CA VAL A 165 37.36 44.52 44.56
C VAL A 165 35.97 43.88 44.49
N GLU A 166 34.98 44.40 45.23
CA GLU A 166 33.58 43.97 45.14
C GLU A 166 33.03 44.11 43.72
N LEU A 167 33.27 45.26 43.06
CA LEU A 167 32.83 45.50 41.68
C LEU A 167 33.50 44.52 40.71
N GLN A 168 34.78 44.22 40.87
CA GLN A 168 35.48 43.22 40.05
C GLN A 168 34.94 41.80 40.28
N LEU A 169 34.71 41.40 41.54
CA LEU A 169 34.11 40.11 41.87
C LEU A 169 32.69 39.98 41.34
N GLN A 170 31.91 41.07 41.39
CA GLN A 170 30.56 41.11 40.86
C GLN A 170 30.56 41.01 39.34
N ASP A 171 31.42 41.74 38.63
CA ASP A 171 31.58 41.64 37.18
C ASP A 171 32.05 40.24 36.74
N GLU A 172 32.99 39.62 37.46
CA GLU A 172 33.38 38.23 37.20
C GLU A 172 32.24 37.24 37.43
N LYS A 173 31.45 37.43 38.49
CA LYS A 173 30.30 36.58 38.77
C LYS A 173 29.23 36.74 37.70
N GLU A 174 28.92 37.97 37.29
CA GLU A 174 27.98 38.26 36.21
C GLU A 174 28.46 37.68 34.87
N ARG A 175 29.77 37.78 34.56
CA ARG A 175 30.36 37.12 33.38
C ARG A 175 30.23 35.60 33.43
N ARG A 176 30.52 34.96 34.57
CA ARG A 176 30.36 33.50 34.72
C ARG A 176 28.90 33.06 34.59
N GLU A 177 27.98 33.77 35.24
CA GLU A 177 26.54 33.48 35.11
C GLU A 177 26.03 33.72 33.68
N HIS A 178 26.54 34.73 32.98
CA HIS A 178 26.19 34.97 31.58
C HIS A 178 26.70 33.85 30.68
N GLN A 179 27.95 33.40 30.86
CA GLN A 179 28.51 32.25 30.15
C GLN A 179 27.72 30.97 30.42
N GLU A 180 27.33 30.72 31.67
CA GLU A 180 26.53 29.56 32.04
C GLU A 180 25.13 29.59 31.38
N ARG A 181 24.48 30.76 31.34
CA ARG A 181 23.21 30.95 30.63
C ARG A 181 23.35 30.71 29.13
N GLN A 182 24.43 31.19 28.52
CA GLN A 182 24.72 30.96 27.10
C GLN A 182 24.93 29.47 26.81
N LEU A 183 25.72 28.77 27.63
CA LEU A 183 25.95 27.33 27.47
C LEU A 183 24.64 26.53 27.58
N LYS A 184 23.78 26.85 28.55
CA LYS A 184 22.45 26.22 28.68
C LYS A 184 21.58 26.46 27.46
N LEU A 185 21.55 27.68 26.91
CA LEU A 185 20.82 27.98 25.67
C LEU A 185 21.37 27.19 24.48
N CYS A 186 22.70 27.10 24.33
CA CYS A 186 23.33 26.32 23.27
C CYS A 186 23.00 24.81 23.40
N GLU A 187 23.02 24.26 24.60
CA GLU A 187 22.62 22.87 24.85
C GLU A 187 21.14 22.61 24.52
N GLU A 188 20.26 23.53 24.88
CA GLU A 188 18.83 23.43 24.55
C GLU A 188 18.57 23.49 23.04
N VAL A 189 19.27 24.37 22.32
CA VAL A 189 19.22 24.45 20.86
C VAL A 189 19.72 23.14 20.24
N ARG A 190 20.86 22.62 20.69
CA ARG A 190 21.42 21.35 20.20
C ARG A 190 20.45 20.18 20.41
N ARG A 191 19.83 20.06 21.59
CA ARG A 191 18.82 19.02 21.86
C ARG A 191 17.60 19.16 20.95
N ARG A 192 17.16 20.38 20.65
CA ARG A 192 16.03 20.62 19.72
C ARG A 192 16.40 20.24 18.28
N GLU A 193 17.61 20.56 17.85
CA GLU A 193 18.12 20.17 16.52
C GLU A 193 18.23 18.65 16.38
N GLU A 194 18.78 17.96 17.39
CA GLU A 194 18.86 16.49 17.43
C GLU A 194 17.47 15.84 17.31
N LEU A 195 16.47 16.35 18.04
CA LEU A 195 15.08 15.86 17.97
C LEU A 195 14.45 16.09 16.59
N LEU A 196 14.71 17.24 15.95
CA LEU A 196 14.22 17.51 14.60
C LEU A 196 14.85 16.58 13.57
N LEU A 197 16.16 16.34 13.68
CA LEU A 197 16.90 15.40 12.82
C LEU A 197 16.36 13.98 12.95
N GLU A 198 16.10 13.51 14.17
CA GLU A 198 15.52 12.19 14.39
C GLU A 198 14.10 12.10 13.79
N LYS A 199 13.27 13.14 13.96
CA LYS A 199 11.93 13.21 13.35
C LYS A 199 12.00 13.22 11.82
N THR A 200 12.98 13.90 11.21
CA THR A 200 13.18 13.84 9.75
C THR A 200 13.61 12.45 9.30
N ARG A 201 14.54 11.82 10.03
CA ARG A 201 15.06 10.49 9.70
C ARG A 201 13.97 9.42 9.74
N MET A 202 13.14 9.41 10.78
CA MET A 202 12.02 8.48 10.91
C MET A 202 11.03 8.64 9.74
N ARG A 203 10.70 9.87 9.36
CA ARG A 203 9.83 10.14 8.20
C ARG A 203 10.44 9.68 6.88
N GLU A 204 11.73 9.89 6.68
CA GLU A 204 12.44 9.40 5.48
C GLU A 204 12.45 7.87 5.40
N GLN A 205 12.63 7.21 6.54
CA GLN A 205 12.52 5.75 6.64
C GLN A 205 11.11 5.28 6.28
N GLU A 206 10.06 5.88 6.86
CA GLU A 206 8.66 5.58 6.53
C GLU A 206 8.37 5.78 5.03
N MET A 207 8.84 6.88 4.43
CA MET A 207 8.68 7.11 2.99
C MET A 207 9.39 6.05 2.15
N LYS A 208 10.57 5.59 2.57
CA LYS A 208 11.32 4.54 1.88
C LYS A 208 10.61 3.20 1.97
N GLU A 209 10.08 2.86 3.14
CA GLU A 209 9.30 1.64 3.35
C GLU A 209 8.04 1.63 2.49
N LEU A 210 7.28 2.74 2.46
CA LEU A 210 6.10 2.88 1.61
C LEU A 210 6.42 2.73 0.12
N ARG A 211 7.53 3.30 -0.36
CA ARG A 211 7.98 3.12 -1.75
C ARG A 211 8.35 1.66 -2.04
N SER A 212 9.04 0.98 -1.12
CA SER A 212 9.37 -0.44 -1.29
C SER A 212 8.12 -1.32 -1.33
N LEU A 213 7.11 -1.01 -0.52
CA LEU A 213 5.82 -1.71 -0.54
C LEU A 213 5.09 -1.50 -1.87
N GLN A 214 5.11 -0.27 -2.40
CA GLN A 214 4.55 0.03 -3.71
C GLN A 214 5.25 -0.74 -4.84
N GLU A 215 6.58 -0.85 -4.80
CA GLU A 215 7.35 -1.63 -5.77
C GLU A 215 6.95 -3.11 -5.76
N VAL A 216 6.77 -3.70 -4.57
CA VAL A 216 6.29 -5.08 -4.42
C VAL A 216 4.91 -5.25 -5.04
N HIS A 217 3.95 -4.40 -4.69
CA HIS A 217 2.59 -4.48 -5.25
C HIS A 217 2.56 -4.23 -6.76
N MET A 218 3.41 -3.34 -7.28
CA MET A 218 3.54 -3.12 -8.73
C MET A 218 4.14 -4.35 -9.45
N ALA A 219 5.11 -5.03 -8.84
CA ALA A 219 5.65 -6.26 -9.38
C ALA A 219 4.61 -7.40 -9.37
N GLU A 220 3.84 -7.51 -8.29
CA GLU A 220 2.72 -8.45 -8.18
C GLU A 220 1.65 -8.18 -9.23
N LEU A 221 1.25 -6.92 -9.42
CA LEU A 221 0.30 -6.52 -10.47
C LEU A 221 0.76 -6.94 -11.87
N LYS A 222 2.04 -6.73 -12.20
CA LYS A 222 2.62 -7.17 -13.48
C LYS A 222 2.60 -8.69 -13.61
N ALA A 223 2.84 -9.43 -12.53
CA ALA A 223 2.75 -10.89 -12.55
C ALA A 223 1.30 -11.36 -12.78
N ARG A 224 0.31 -10.73 -12.11
CA ARG A 224 -1.11 -11.06 -12.31
C ARG A 224 -1.62 -10.69 -13.70
N GLU A 225 -1.09 -9.63 -14.30
CA GLU A 225 -1.41 -9.27 -15.69
C GLU A 225 -0.92 -10.33 -16.68
N LYS A 226 0.27 -10.89 -16.47
CA LYS A 226 0.77 -12.03 -17.27
C LYS A 226 -0.13 -13.26 -17.10
N GLU A 227 -0.45 -13.61 -15.86
CA GLU A 227 -1.35 -14.73 -15.56
C GLU A 227 -2.74 -14.55 -16.22
N ALA A 228 -3.29 -13.34 -16.18
CA ALA A 228 -4.55 -13.01 -16.84
C ALA A 228 -4.47 -13.16 -18.36
N ASN A 229 -3.36 -12.77 -18.99
CA ASN A 229 -3.15 -12.96 -20.43
C ASN A 229 -3.02 -14.44 -20.79
N ASP A 230 -2.28 -15.22 -19.99
CA ASP A 230 -2.14 -16.66 -20.20
C ASP A 230 -3.49 -17.38 -20.06
N LEU A 231 -4.27 -17.02 -19.05
CA LEU A 231 -5.64 -17.53 -18.87
C LEU A 231 -6.56 -17.16 -20.01
N LYS A 232 -6.46 -15.93 -20.55
CA LYS A 232 -7.24 -15.52 -21.71
C LYS A 232 -6.89 -16.33 -22.96
N MET A 233 -5.60 -16.58 -23.20
CA MET A 233 -5.15 -17.43 -24.30
C MET A 233 -5.63 -18.87 -24.12
N TYR A 234 -5.60 -19.39 -22.90
CA TYR A 234 -6.11 -20.71 -22.57
C TYR A 234 -7.63 -20.80 -22.77
N GLU A 235 -8.41 -19.81 -22.33
CA GLU A 235 -9.86 -19.73 -22.53
C GLU A 235 -10.22 -19.73 -24.02
N VAL A 236 -9.50 -18.96 -24.85
CA VAL A 236 -9.71 -18.94 -26.30
C VAL A 236 -9.48 -20.33 -26.89
N ARG A 237 -8.39 -21.01 -26.51
CA ARG A 237 -8.12 -22.38 -26.98
C ARG A 237 -9.22 -23.35 -26.56
N LEU A 238 -9.69 -23.27 -25.32
CA LEU A 238 -10.79 -24.11 -24.83
C LEU A 238 -12.08 -23.86 -25.60
N LYS A 239 -12.42 -22.60 -25.90
CA LYS A 239 -13.59 -22.25 -26.72
C LYS A 239 -13.49 -22.83 -28.13
N THR A 240 -12.35 -22.66 -28.79
CA THR A 240 -12.11 -23.24 -30.12
C THR A 240 -12.26 -24.76 -30.10
N LYS A 241 -11.67 -25.44 -29.11
CA LYS A 241 -11.81 -26.90 -28.96
C LYS A 241 -13.24 -27.33 -28.65
N LYS A 242 -13.98 -26.58 -27.82
CA LYS A 242 -15.40 -26.83 -27.56
C LYS A 242 -16.22 -26.73 -28.85
N ASP A 243 -15.99 -25.68 -29.64
CA ASP A 243 -16.71 -25.46 -30.89
C ASP A 243 -16.39 -26.57 -31.91
N GLU A 244 -15.12 -26.97 -32.04
CA GLU A 244 -14.71 -28.12 -32.87
C GLU A 244 -15.48 -29.40 -32.47
N MET A 245 -15.55 -29.72 -31.17
CA MET A 245 -16.28 -30.90 -30.69
C MET A 245 -17.79 -30.80 -30.90
N ALA A 246 -18.36 -29.60 -30.77
CA ALA A 246 -19.77 -29.36 -31.06
C ALA A 246 -20.06 -29.57 -32.57
N THR A 247 -19.15 -29.16 -33.45
CA THR A 247 -19.27 -29.43 -34.88
C THR A 247 -19.16 -30.92 -35.21
N GLU A 248 -18.26 -31.65 -34.56
CA GLU A 248 -18.15 -33.11 -34.74
C GLU A 248 -19.40 -33.85 -34.23
N LEU A 249 -20.00 -33.39 -33.13
CA LEU A 249 -21.27 -33.95 -32.63
C LEU A 249 -22.42 -33.72 -33.61
N GLU A 250 -22.49 -32.54 -34.22
CA GLU A 250 -23.52 -32.24 -35.23
C GLU A 250 -23.28 -33.02 -36.53
N GLN A 251 -22.02 -33.15 -36.98
CA GLN A 251 -21.65 -34.00 -38.12
C GLN A 251 -22.03 -35.46 -37.88
N LEU A 252 -21.80 -35.98 -36.67
CA LEU A 252 -22.20 -37.32 -36.29
C LEU A 252 -23.72 -37.50 -36.34
N ARG A 253 -24.51 -36.52 -35.88
CA ARG A 253 -25.98 -36.56 -35.97
C ARG A 253 -26.44 -36.62 -37.43
N MET A 254 -25.94 -35.70 -38.26
CA MET A 254 -26.25 -35.64 -39.69
C MET A 254 -25.88 -36.95 -40.41
N TYR A 255 -24.73 -37.53 -40.08
CA TYR A 255 -24.28 -38.80 -40.66
C TYR A 255 -25.20 -39.97 -40.25
N ASN A 256 -25.62 -40.01 -38.98
CA ASN A 256 -26.54 -41.05 -38.51
C ASN A 256 -27.94 -40.93 -39.13
N ASP A 257 -28.43 -39.71 -39.40
CA ASP A 257 -29.69 -39.52 -40.12
C ASP A 257 -29.60 -40.05 -41.55
N LEU A 258 -28.51 -39.74 -42.27
CA LEU A 258 -28.23 -40.32 -43.59
C LEU A 258 -28.10 -41.86 -43.55
N ARG A 259 -27.58 -42.41 -42.46
CA ARG A 259 -27.51 -43.86 -42.25
C ARG A 259 -28.91 -44.48 -42.13
N ARG A 260 -29.81 -43.85 -41.37
CA ARG A 260 -31.21 -44.30 -41.17
C ARG A 260 -32.00 -44.26 -42.48
N ASP A 261 -31.86 -43.18 -43.24
CA ASP A 261 -32.57 -43.01 -44.52
C ASP A 261 -32.17 -44.09 -45.55
N ARG A 262 -30.89 -44.52 -45.55
CA ARG A 262 -30.41 -45.63 -46.40
C ARG A 262 -31.11 -46.97 -46.09
N VAL A 263 -31.46 -47.22 -44.83
CA VAL A 263 -32.14 -48.47 -44.41
C VAL A 263 -33.57 -48.53 -44.94
N VAL A 264 -34.28 -47.40 -44.93
CA VAL A 264 -35.69 -47.34 -45.33
C VAL A 264 -35.88 -47.56 -46.84
N ALA A 265 -34.88 -47.23 -47.67
CA ALA A 265 -34.95 -47.32 -49.13
C ALA A 265 -34.85 -48.74 -49.73
N MET A 266 -34.50 -49.76 -48.94
CA MET A 266 -34.10 -51.10 -49.44
C MET A 266 -35.24 -52.13 -49.49
N HIS A 267 -36.28 -51.87 -50.30
CA HIS A 267 -37.46 -52.77 -50.39
C HIS A 267 -37.47 -53.78 -51.55
N ASN A 268 -36.39 -53.90 -52.35
CA ASN A 268 -36.40 -54.71 -53.57
C ASN A 268 -35.85 -56.14 -53.39
N LEU A 269 -36.66 -57.03 -52.80
CA LEU A 269 -36.30 -58.38 -52.34
C LEU A 269 -35.92 -59.42 -53.42
N ARG A 270 -35.84 -59.06 -54.71
CA ARG A 270 -35.53 -60.02 -55.79
C ARG A 270 -34.04 -60.37 -55.92
N ARG A 271 -33.15 -59.69 -55.20
CA ARG A 271 -31.68 -59.89 -55.24
C ARG A 271 -31.06 -59.88 -53.84
N ILE A 272 -31.47 -60.82 -52.99
CA ILE A 272 -31.17 -60.81 -51.54
C ILE A 272 -29.67 -60.87 -51.25
N LYS A 273 -28.92 -61.76 -51.92
CA LYS A 273 -27.48 -61.88 -51.72
C LYS A 273 -26.73 -60.60 -52.14
N MET A 274 -27.19 -59.91 -53.18
CA MET A 274 -26.64 -58.61 -53.59
C MET A 274 -26.89 -57.54 -52.53
N LEU A 275 -28.12 -57.45 -52.00
CA LEU A 275 -28.47 -56.50 -50.93
C LEU A 275 -27.62 -56.74 -49.67
N LEU A 276 -27.43 -58.00 -49.27
CA LEU A 276 -26.56 -58.34 -48.14
C LEU A 276 -25.12 -57.84 -48.32
N ARG A 277 -24.56 -57.98 -49.53
CA ARG A 277 -23.21 -57.48 -49.84
C ARG A 277 -23.15 -55.95 -49.81
N GLU A 278 -24.10 -55.29 -50.45
CA GLU A 278 -24.17 -53.82 -50.47
C GLU A 278 -24.32 -53.24 -49.05
N ARG A 279 -25.14 -53.89 -48.22
CA ARG A 279 -25.33 -53.51 -46.83
C ARG A 279 -24.10 -53.75 -45.98
N SER A 280 -23.44 -54.90 -46.13
CA SER A 280 -22.16 -55.21 -45.46
C SER A 280 -21.08 -54.18 -45.83
N VAL A 281 -20.98 -53.80 -47.11
CA VAL A 281 -20.11 -52.70 -47.56
C VAL A 281 -20.47 -51.38 -46.88
N ALA A 282 -21.76 -51.03 -46.80
CA ALA A 282 -22.20 -49.81 -46.14
C ALA A 282 -21.82 -49.81 -44.64
N VAL A 283 -22.04 -50.91 -43.92
CA VAL A 283 -21.67 -51.05 -42.51
C VAL A 283 -20.17 -50.88 -42.29
N ARG A 284 -19.33 -51.47 -43.16
CA ARG A 284 -17.87 -51.29 -43.13
C ARG A 284 -17.45 -49.84 -43.36
N ASN A 285 -18.05 -49.18 -44.35
CA ASN A 285 -17.76 -47.76 -44.61
C ASN A 285 -18.15 -46.89 -43.42
N ASP A 286 -19.28 -47.19 -42.79
CA ASP A 286 -19.71 -46.44 -41.62
C ASP A 286 -18.80 -46.71 -40.40
N LEU A 287 -18.32 -47.95 -40.22
CA LEU A 287 -17.31 -48.29 -39.19
C LEU A 287 -15.99 -47.54 -39.40
N LEU A 288 -15.53 -47.43 -40.65
CA LEU A 288 -14.34 -46.65 -40.98
C LEU A 288 -14.54 -45.16 -40.64
N HIS A 289 -15.73 -44.62 -40.92
CA HIS A 289 -16.06 -43.25 -40.54
C HIS A 289 -16.02 -43.06 -39.00
N ASP A 290 -16.64 -43.99 -38.26
CA ASP A 290 -16.67 -43.99 -36.79
C ASP A 290 -15.23 -44.07 -36.21
N ILE A 291 -14.34 -44.87 -36.81
CA ILE A 291 -12.91 -44.99 -36.42
C ILE A 291 -12.14 -43.70 -36.73
N GLN A 292 -12.37 -43.09 -37.89
CA GLN A 292 -11.72 -41.84 -38.28
C GLN A 292 -12.13 -40.68 -37.36
N LEU A 293 -13.40 -40.62 -36.97
CA LEU A 293 -13.88 -39.67 -35.97
C LEU A 293 -13.11 -39.82 -34.65
N LEU A 294 -12.99 -41.04 -34.13
CA LEU A 294 -12.23 -41.32 -32.91
C LEU A 294 -10.74 -40.92 -33.04
N GLN A 295 -10.14 -41.07 -34.23
CA GLN A 295 -8.77 -40.60 -34.49
C GLN A 295 -8.65 -39.09 -34.44
N ARG A 296 -9.60 -38.35 -35.05
CA ARG A 296 -9.62 -36.87 -34.99
C ARG A 296 -9.71 -36.39 -33.54
N ILE A 297 -10.67 -36.93 -32.79
CA ILE A 297 -10.86 -36.60 -31.37
C ILE A 297 -9.60 -36.91 -30.54
N SER A 298 -8.89 -38.00 -30.84
CA SER A 298 -7.67 -38.40 -30.14
C SER A 298 -6.48 -37.47 -30.37
N ILE A 299 -6.29 -36.95 -31.58
CA ILE A 299 -5.14 -36.09 -31.94
C ILE A 299 -5.27 -34.73 -31.23
N ASP A 300 -6.49 -34.25 -31.09
CA ASP A 300 -6.76 -32.91 -30.59
C ASP A 300 -6.69 -32.75 -29.06
N ASN A 301 -6.60 -33.86 -28.30
CA ASN A 301 -6.62 -33.83 -26.82
C ASN A 301 -5.78 -34.94 -26.13
N PRO A 302 -4.44 -34.82 -26.10
CA PRO A 302 -3.56 -35.81 -25.45
C PRO A 302 -3.49 -35.67 -23.91
N THR A 303 -4.11 -34.66 -23.30
CA THR A 303 -3.80 -34.23 -21.92
C THR A 303 -4.60 -34.91 -20.81
N ALA A 304 -5.68 -35.62 -21.12
CA ALA A 304 -6.44 -36.39 -20.14
C ALA A 304 -6.16 -37.89 -20.34
N SER A 305 -5.30 -38.45 -19.49
CA SER A 305 -4.89 -39.87 -19.54
C SER A 305 -6.10 -40.82 -19.61
N ASP A 306 -7.11 -40.57 -18.79
CA ASP A 306 -8.31 -41.42 -18.69
C ASP A 306 -9.22 -41.29 -19.93
N SER A 307 -9.22 -40.11 -20.57
CA SER A 307 -9.92 -39.88 -21.84
C SER A 307 -9.29 -40.65 -22.99
N ALA A 308 -7.96 -40.64 -23.05
CA ALA A 308 -7.21 -41.27 -24.12
C ALA A 308 -7.44 -42.77 -24.12
N GLU A 309 -7.53 -43.38 -22.93
CA GLU A 309 -7.83 -44.80 -22.76
C GLU A 309 -9.24 -45.16 -23.24
N GLY A 310 -10.26 -44.36 -22.91
CA GLY A 310 -11.63 -44.56 -23.38
C GLY A 310 -11.78 -44.46 -24.90
N ILE A 311 -11.12 -43.47 -25.53
CA ILE A 311 -11.10 -43.30 -26.99
C ILE A 311 -10.39 -44.50 -27.65
N GLU A 312 -9.26 -44.93 -27.10
CA GLU A 312 -8.51 -46.06 -27.64
C GLU A 312 -9.27 -47.38 -27.50
N TYR A 313 -9.97 -47.58 -26.38
CA TYR A 313 -10.85 -48.73 -26.18
C TYR A 313 -11.94 -48.80 -27.25
N LEU A 314 -12.67 -47.70 -27.50
CA LEU A 314 -13.69 -47.66 -28.55
C LEU A 314 -13.09 -47.88 -29.94
N ARG A 315 -11.90 -47.32 -30.21
CA ARG A 315 -11.21 -47.51 -31.49
C ARG A 315 -10.89 -48.99 -31.73
N ARG A 316 -10.33 -49.68 -30.72
CA ARG A 316 -10.05 -51.13 -30.81
C ARG A 316 -11.34 -51.94 -30.97
N LYS A 317 -12.41 -51.58 -30.25
CA LYS A 317 -13.72 -52.23 -30.37
C LYS A 317 -14.29 -52.10 -31.78
N PHE A 318 -14.25 -50.91 -32.37
CA PHE A 318 -14.79 -50.68 -33.73
C PHE A 318 -13.91 -51.30 -34.81
N GLN A 319 -12.59 -51.32 -34.61
CA GLN A 319 -11.69 -52.06 -35.49
C GLN A 319 -12.01 -53.55 -35.51
N LEU A 320 -12.22 -54.17 -34.34
CA LEU A 320 -12.63 -55.57 -34.27
C LEU A 320 -13.97 -55.83 -34.97
N GLN A 321 -14.96 -54.94 -34.81
CA GLN A 321 -16.23 -55.04 -35.53
C GLN A 321 -16.05 -54.93 -37.05
N TYR A 322 -15.13 -54.08 -37.51
CA TYR A 322 -14.80 -53.95 -38.92
C TYR A 322 -14.18 -55.23 -39.47
N ASP A 323 -13.22 -55.81 -38.76
CA ASP A 323 -12.53 -57.04 -39.16
C ASP A 323 -13.53 -58.22 -39.23
N LEU A 324 -14.43 -58.33 -38.25
CA LEU A 324 -15.51 -59.32 -38.25
C LEU A 324 -16.48 -59.13 -39.43
N GLU A 325 -16.79 -57.90 -39.81
CA GLU A 325 -17.67 -57.64 -40.97
C GLU A 325 -16.97 -57.98 -42.30
N VAL A 326 -15.64 -57.85 -42.38
CA VAL A 326 -14.85 -58.33 -43.53
C VAL A 326 -14.95 -59.85 -43.65
N GLU A 327 -14.85 -60.60 -42.55
CA GLU A 327 -15.06 -62.04 -42.54
C GLU A 327 -16.52 -62.40 -42.90
N GLN A 328 -17.48 -61.64 -42.37
CA GLN A 328 -18.91 -61.83 -42.66
C GLN A 328 -19.23 -61.63 -44.15
N GLN A 329 -18.57 -60.68 -44.83
CA GLN A 329 -18.67 -60.48 -46.27
C GLN A 329 -18.25 -61.73 -47.07
N THR A 330 -17.14 -62.38 -46.69
CA THR A 330 -16.71 -63.64 -47.33
C THR A 330 -17.72 -64.78 -47.10
N THR A 331 -18.34 -64.80 -45.92
CA THR A 331 -19.40 -65.77 -45.59
C THR A 331 -20.65 -65.53 -46.45
N ILE A 332 -21.05 -64.26 -46.64
CA ILE A 332 -22.16 -63.89 -47.54
C ILE A 332 -21.84 -64.30 -48.98
N GLU A 333 -20.58 -64.21 -49.42
CA GLU A 333 -20.19 -64.60 -50.77
C GLU A 333 -20.34 -66.11 -51.02
N ASN A 334 -20.07 -66.94 -50.01
CA ASN A 334 -20.15 -68.41 -50.09
C ASN A 334 -21.56 -68.98 -49.84
N MET A 335 -22.50 -68.17 -49.32
CA MET A 335 -23.85 -68.60 -48.92
C MET A 335 -24.78 -68.93 -50.11
N TYR A 336 -25.69 -69.88 -49.95
CA TYR A 336 -26.76 -70.13 -50.93
C TYR A 336 -27.88 -69.07 -50.87
N GLU A 337 -28.61 -68.84 -51.97
CA GLU A 337 -29.70 -67.84 -52.01
C GLU A 337 -30.85 -68.14 -51.04
N SER A 338 -31.15 -69.41 -50.80
CA SER A 338 -32.16 -69.85 -49.83
C SER A 338 -31.78 -69.50 -48.39
N GLU A 339 -30.50 -69.66 -48.04
CA GLU A 339 -29.94 -69.28 -46.75
C GLU A 339 -29.86 -67.74 -46.60
N ALA A 340 -29.51 -67.03 -47.67
CA ALA A 340 -29.44 -65.57 -47.70
C ALA A 340 -30.80 -64.93 -47.34
N LYS A 341 -31.90 -65.52 -47.81
CA LYS A 341 -33.26 -65.06 -47.46
C LYS A 341 -33.57 -65.14 -45.97
N HIS A 342 -33.13 -66.20 -45.30
CA HIS A 342 -33.36 -66.37 -43.86
C HIS A 342 -32.38 -65.52 -43.02
N ASN A 343 -31.16 -65.29 -43.51
CA ASN A 343 -30.15 -64.49 -42.82
C ASN A 343 -30.36 -62.99 -42.94
N LEU A 344 -31.02 -62.49 -44.00
CA LEU A 344 -31.22 -61.06 -44.23
C LEU A 344 -31.79 -60.33 -43.01
N THR A 345 -32.92 -60.82 -42.46
CA THR A 345 -33.57 -60.18 -41.31
C THR A 345 -32.67 -60.19 -40.08
N LYS A 346 -31.98 -61.31 -39.80
CA LYS A 346 -31.05 -61.43 -38.67
C LYS A 346 -29.87 -60.47 -38.79
N CYS A 347 -29.31 -60.34 -39.99
CA CYS A 347 -28.22 -59.40 -40.26
C CYS A 347 -28.67 -57.95 -40.10
N GLU A 348 -29.85 -57.58 -40.63
CA GLU A 348 -30.39 -56.22 -40.46
C GLU A 348 -30.65 -55.88 -39.00
N ASP A 349 -31.27 -56.78 -38.22
CA ASP A 349 -31.50 -56.56 -36.79
C ASP A 349 -30.18 -56.37 -36.04
N LYS A 350 -29.17 -57.21 -36.34
CA LYS A 350 -27.82 -57.08 -35.78
C LYS A 350 -27.18 -55.75 -36.16
N TRP A 351 -27.11 -55.42 -37.44
CA TRP A 351 -26.50 -54.17 -37.93
C TRP A 351 -27.18 -52.93 -37.38
N ASN A 352 -28.51 -52.93 -37.27
CA ASN A 352 -29.25 -51.80 -36.70
C ASN A 352 -29.01 -51.68 -35.19
N SER A 353 -29.01 -52.79 -34.45
CA SER A 353 -28.72 -52.77 -33.01
C SER A 353 -27.29 -52.29 -32.72
N GLU A 354 -26.31 -52.77 -33.48
CA GLU A 354 -24.92 -52.34 -33.35
C GLU A 354 -24.73 -50.87 -33.74
N ALA A 355 -25.40 -50.40 -34.80
CA ALA A 355 -25.36 -49.00 -35.22
C ALA A 355 -25.89 -48.06 -34.13
N ILE A 356 -27.01 -48.40 -33.49
CA ILE A 356 -27.59 -47.62 -32.38
C ILE A 356 -26.62 -47.58 -31.19
N ILE A 357 -26.02 -48.71 -30.84
CA ILE A 357 -25.04 -48.78 -29.74
C ILE A 357 -23.81 -47.92 -30.08
N ARG A 358 -23.25 -48.03 -31.29
CA ARG A 358 -22.09 -47.23 -31.71
C ARG A 358 -22.41 -45.73 -31.66
N GLU A 359 -23.55 -45.32 -32.20
CA GLU A 359 -24.02 -43.94 -32.14
C GLU A 359 -24.10 -43.44 -30.70
N GLN A 360 -24.74 -44.20 -29.81
CA GLN A 360 -24.86 -43.82 -28.40
C GLN A 360 -23.48 -43.68 -27.73
N GLN A 361 -22.57 -44.62 -28.00
CA GLN A 361 -21.21 -44.58 -27.44
C GLN A 361 -20.43 -43.34 -27.91
N LEU A 362 -20.47 -43.03 -29.21
CA LEU A 362 -19.81 -41.85 -29.78
C LEU A 362 -20.45 -40.55 -29.28
N ARG A 363 -21.78 -40.52 -29.20
CA ARG A 363 -22.54 -39.38 -28.69
C ARG A 363 -22.20 -39.08 -27.24
N CYS A 364 -22.25 -40.09 -26.35
CA CYS A 364 -21.89 -39.91 -24.95
C CYS A 364 -20.45 -39.39 -24.81
N LEU A 365 -19.51 -39.97 -25.56
CA LEU A 365 -18.13 -39.51 -25.54
C LEU A 365 -18.00 -38.02 -25.93
N LEU A 366 -18.68 -37.59 -26.98
CA LEU A 366 -18.65 -36.19 -27.42
C LEU A 366 -19.35 -35.26 -26.42
N GLU A 367 -20.48 -35.68 -25.85
CA GLU A 367 -21.22 -34.92 -24.83
C GLU A 367 -20.39 -34.76 -23.53
N ASP A 368 -19.76 -35.84 -23.05
CA ASP A 368 -18.86 -35.81 -21.89
C ASP A 368 -17.69 -34.84 -22.13
N ARG A 369 -17.13 -34.85 -23.35
CA ARG A 369 -16.06 -33.91 -23.73
C ARG A 369 -16.53 -32.46 -23.74
N LEU A 370 -17.72 -32.20 -24.24
CA LEU A 370 -18.31 -30.86 -24.20
C LEU A 370 -18.51 -30.39 -22.76
N MET A 371 -18.98 -31.28 -21.88
CA MET A 371 -19.11 -30.99 -20.44
C MET A 371 -17.74 -30.74 -19.78
N ASP A 372 -16.70 -31.49 -20.12
CA ASP A 372 -15.33 -31.25 -19.63
C ASP A 372 -14.81 -29.86 -20.04
N PHE A 373 -15.05 -29.46 -21.29
CA PHE A 373 -14.69 -28.11 -21.75
C PHE A 373 -15.50 -27.02 -21.04
N GLU A 374 -16.78 -27.25 -20.80
CA GLU A 374 -17.62 -26.34 -20.03
C GLU A 374 -17.14 -26.19 -18.59
N GLY A 375 -16.81 -27.29 -17.92
CA GLY A 375 -16.22 -27.28 -16.58
C GLY A 375 -14.93 -26.46 -16.53
N LYS A 376 -13.99 -26.71 -17.44
CA LYS A 376 -12.73 -25.94 -17.53
C LYS A 376 -12.94 -24.47 -17.85
N LEU A 377 -13.94 -24.13 -18.69
CA LEU A 377 -14.29 -22.74 -18.96
C LEU A 377 -14.86 -22.05 -17.72
N VAL A 378 -15.71 -22.74 -16.94
CA VAL A 378 -16.21 -22.22 -15.67
C VAL A 378 -15.05 -21.97 -14.69
N GLU A 379 -14.12 -22.91 -14.55
CA GLU A 379 -12.90 -22.73 -13.75
C GLU A 379 -12.06 -21.54 -14.22
N CYS A 380 -11.89 -21.36 -15.54
CA CYS A 380 -11.20 -20.20 -16.09
C CYS A 380 -11.90 -18.89 -15.71
N THR A 381 -13.22 -18.82 -15.84
CA THR A 381 -13.98 -17.61 -15.48
C THR A 381 -13.91 -17.33 -13.98
N GLN A 382 -13.93 -18.37 -13.13
CA GLN A 382 -13.77 -18.22 -11.70
C GLN A 382 -12.37 -17.70 -11.36
N ARG A 383 -11.33 -18.27 -11.96
CA ARG A 383 -9.95 -17.81 -11.77
C ARG A 383 -9.74 -16.37 -12.23
N GLN A 384 -10.38 -15.96 -13.33
CA GLN A 384 -10.36 -14.56 -13.79
C GLN A 384 -10.98 -13.61 -12.77
N ARG A 385 -12.09 -13.98 -12.12
CA ARG A 385 -12.70 -13.17 -11.05
C ARG A 385 -11.76 -13.01 -9.85
N GLU A 386 -11.17 -14.11 -9.39
CA GLU A 386 -10.18 -14.09 -8.30
C GLU A 386 -9.00 -13.18 -8.63
N LEU A 387 -8.50 -13.20 -9.88
CA LEU A 387 -7.43 -12.32 -10.31
C LEU A 387 -7.84 -10.85 -10.30
N ILE A 388 -9.07 -10.53 -10.70
CA ILE A 388 -9.59 -9.16 -10.62
C ILE A 388 -9.64 -8.70 -9.16
N GLU A 389 -10.17 -9.52 -8.25
CA GLU A 389 -10.26 -9.20 -6.83
C GLU A 389 -8.87 -8.93 -6.23
N VAL A 390 -7.88 -9.79 -6.51
CA VAL A 390 -6.52 -9.57 -5.99
C VAL A 390 -5.87 -8.35 -6.64
N ARG A 391 -6.10 -8.09 -7.93
CA ARG A 391 -5.62 -6.88 -8.59
C ARG A 391 -6.18 -5.62 -7.91
N GLU A 392 -7.48 -5.61 -7.60
CA GLU A 392 -8.12 -4.51 -6.87
C GLU A 392 -7.53 -4.32 -5.46
N GLN A 393 -7.21 -5.40 -4.76
CA GLN A 393 -6.55 -5.33 -3.44
C GLN A 393 -5.17 -4.65 -3.54
N HIS A 394 -4.35 -5.03 -4.52
CA HIS A 394 -3.04 -4.40 -4.73
C HIS A 394 -3.18 -2.92 -5.15
N ILE A 395 -4.15 -2.59 -5.99
CA ILE A 395 -4.42 -1.19 -6.37
C ILE A 395 -4.81 -0.37 -5.13
N LYS A 396 -5.74 -0.86 -4.30
CA LYS A 396 -6.14 -0.19 -3.04
C LYS A 396 -4.96 -0.02 -2.08
N ALA A 397 -4.07 -1.02 -1.98
CA ALA A 397 -2.87 -0.91 -1.16
C ALA A 397 -1.90 0.17 -1.67
N ILE A 398 -1.70 0.26 -2.99
CA ILE A 398 -0.89 1.30 -3.63
C ILE A 398 -1.52 2.69 -3.42
N GLU A 399 -2.84 2.82 -3.58
CA GLU A 399 -3.58 4.06 -3.33
C GLU A 399 -3.46 4.51 -1.87
N GLY A 400 -3.61 3.59 -0.92
CA GLY A 400 -3.38 3.85 0.50
C GLY A 400 -1.95 4.31 0.80
N ALA A 401 -0.95 3.65 0.21
CA ALA A 401 0.45 4.06 0.33
C ALA A 401 0.71 5.44 -0.29
N ASN A 402 0.11 5.74 -1.45
CA ASN A 402 0.19 7.06 -2.09
C ASN A 402 -0.42 8.16 -1.22
N GLN A 403 -1.58 7.90 -0.62
CA GLN A 403 -2.22 8.82 0.29
C GLN A 403 -1.34 9.09 1.51
N ARG A 404 -0.72 8.05 2.09
CA ARG A 404 0.19 8.20 3.23
C ARG A 404 1.48 8.95 2.86
N LEU A 405 2.06 8.69 1.70
CA LEU A 405 3.20 9.44 1.18
C LEU A 405 2.87 10.92 1.01
N LYS A 406 1.67 11.23 0.50
CA LYS A 406 1.21 12.62 0.34
C LYS A 406 1.06 13.34 1.68
N GLU A 407 0.53 12.66 2.71
CA GLU A 407 0.47 13.18 4.08
C GLU A 407 1.87 13.48 4.62
N LEU A 408 2.80 12.53 4.55
CA LEU A 408 4.18 12.70 5.02
C LEU A 408 4.91 13.85 4.31
N MET A 409 4.67 14.04 3.01
CA MET A 409 5.23 15.16 2.24
C MET A 409 4.62 16.50 2.66
N SER A 410 3.32 16.55 2.95
CA SER A 410 2.64 17.77 3.43
C SER A 410 3.04 18.15 4.86
N ASP A 411 3.28 17.17 5.72
CA ASP A 411 3.78 17.41 7.08
C ASP A 411 5.21 17.95 7.04
N LYS A 412 6.03 17.50 6.09
CA LYS A 412 7.38 18.03 5.88
C LYS A 412 7.36 19.51 5.49
N SER A 413 6.52 19.91 4.53
CA SER A 413 6.43 21.32 4.12
C SER A 413 5.88 22.22 5.22
N ARG A 414 4.97 21.71 6.06
CA ARG A 414 4.46 22.43 7.24
C ARG A 414 5.53 22.59 8.32
N ASP A 415 6.29 21.54 8.62
CA ASP A 415 7.39 21.59 9.61
C ASP A 415 8.52 22.55 9.15
N GLU A 416 8.86 22.56 7.86
CA GLU A 416 9.85 23.47 7.27
C GLU A 416 9.38 24.94 7.32
N PHE A 417 8.09 25.20 7.11
CA PHE A 417 7.52 26.54 7.23
C PHE A 417 7.56 27.06 8.68
N VAL A 418 7.21 26.21 9.65
CA VAL A 418 7.23 26.58 11.07
C VAL A 418 8.66 26.82 11.57
N THR A 419 9.62 25.98 11.18
CA THR A 419 11.04 26.17 11.56
C THR A 419 11.63 27.42 10.91
N SER A 420 11.30 27.71 9.64
CA SER A 420 11.74 28.93 8.94
C SER A 420 11.15 30.20 9.57
N SER A 421 9.86 30.20 9.91
CA SER A 421 9.19 31.33 10.58
C SER A 421 9.71 31.59 12.00
N ASN A 422 10.07 30.54 12.74
CA ASN A 422 10.64 30.70 14.08
C ASN A 422 12.09 31.20 14.02
N ASN A 423 12.86 30.76 13.03
CA ASN A 423 14.23 31.23 12.81
C ASN A 423 14.29 32.68 12.31
N SER A 424 13.32 33.14 11.49
CA SER A 424 13.23 34.55 11.11
C SER A 424 12.86 35.45 12.29
N GLN A 425 11.90 35.03 13.13
CA GLN A 425 11.54 35.76 14.36
C GLN A 425 12.68 35.83 15.37
N LEU A 426 13.47 34.77 15.53
CA LEU A 426 14.66 34.77 16.39
C LEU A 426 15.75 35.71 15.84
N ARG A 427 15.95 35.79 14.52
CA ARG A 427 16.89 36.74 13.91
C ARG A 427 16.45 38.18 14.08
N ASP A 428 15.16 38.49 13.91
CA ASP A 428 14.64 39.85 14.10
C ASP A 428 14.78 40.33 15.56
N LEU A 429 14.62 39.42 16.54
CA LEU A 429 14.84 39.72 17.95
C LEU A 429 16.32 39.92 18.32
N LEU A 430 17.26 39.24 17.64
CA LEU A 430 18.69 39.51 17.81
C LEU A 430 19.11 40.86 17.21
N VAL A 431 18.57 41.24 16.06
CA VAL A 431 18.88 42.53 15.40
C VAL A 431 18.32 43.73 16.18
N GLN A 432 17.17 43.58 16.87
CA GLN A 432 16.62 44.65 17.71
C GLN A 432 17.39 44.88 19.01
N ARG A 433 18.12 43.88 19.53
CA ARG A 433 18.90 44.03 20.77
C ARG A 433 20.22 44.77 20.58
N ASP A 434 20.81 44.70 19.38
CA ASP A 434 22.02 45.48 19.04
C ASP A 434 21.71 46.95 18.65
N GLY A 435 20.42 47.33 18.56
CA GLY A 435 19.97 48.65 18.14
C GLY A 435 19.63 49.64 19.26
N SER A 436 19.79 49.29 20.54
CA SER A 436 19.31 50.13 21.66
C SER A 436 20.28 50.24 22.84
N ASP A 437 21.51 50.70 22.58
CA ASP A 437 22.38 51.29 23.61
C ASP A 437 22.85 52.68 23.16
N PRO A 438 22.43 53.78 23.82
CA PRO A 438 22.93 55.11 23.53
C PRO A 438 23.88 55.60 24.62
N VAL A 439 25.08 55.04 24.78
CA VAL A 439 26.22 55.75 25.41
C VAL A 439 27.52 55.27 24.77
N GLY A 440 28.29 56.22 24.23
CA GLY A 440 29.42 55.97 23.35
C GLY A 440 30.62 55.28 24.00
N LYS A 441 31.31 54.49 23.17
CA LYS A 441 32.76 54.30 23.19
C LYS A 441 33.23 54.14 21.75
N GLN A 442 33.96 55.14 21.27
CA GLN A 442 34.75 55.08 20.04
C GLN A 442 35.76 53.93 20.17
N ILE A 443 35.67 52.95 19.28
CA ILE A 443 36.80 52.08 18.96
C ILE A 443 37.16 52.32 17.50
N LEU A 444 38.41 52.75 17.34
CA LEU A 444 39.07 53.20 16.13
C LEU A 444 38.96 52.18 14.99
N ARG A 445 38.42 52.64 13.86
CA ARG A 445 38.68 52.05 12.56
C ARG A 445 40.13 52.36 12.15
N ARG A 446 40.86 51.34 11.71
CA ARG A 446 41.99 51.51 10.77
C ARG A 446 41.81 50.59 9.55
N PRO A 447 42.28 51.01 8.37
CA PRO A 447 41.76 50.53 7.10
C PRO A 447 42.59 49.38 6.48
N SER A 448 41.85 48.57 5.72
CA SER A 448 42.21 47.83 4.50
C SER A 448 43.57 48.14 3.85
N THR A 449 44.34 47.08 3.59
CA THR A 449 45.21 46.99 2.40
C THR A 449 45.02 45.64 1.69
N GLN A 450 44.98 45.75 0.37
CA GLN A 450 44.74 44.72 -0.63
C GLN A 450 45.88 43.68 -0.75
N SER A 451 45.50 42.53 -1.32
CA SER A 451 46.24 41.76 -2.34
C SER A 451 47.58 41.11 -1.96
N SER A 452 47.60 39.77 -1.99
CA SER A 452 48.51 39.07 -2.93
C SER A 452 48.03 37.64 -3.20
N HIS A 453 48.03 37.30 -4.49
CA HIS A 453 47.93 35.93 -5.00
C HIS A 453 49.14 35.10 -4.57
N ARG A 454 48.93 33.83 -4.19
CA ARG A 454 49.45 32.64 -4.90
C ARG A 454 49.27 31.33 -4.11
N SER A 455 48.83 30.31 -4.86
CA SER A 455 49.15 28.87 -4.74
C SER A 455 48.45 28.08 -3.61
N SER A 456 47.49 27.22 -3.95
CA SER A 456 47.72 25.80 -4.34
C SER A 456 48.01 24.94 -3.10
N THR A 457 47.10 24.12 -2.59
CA THR A 457 46.59 22.88 -3.18
C THR A 457 45.49 22.32 -2.26
N PHE A 458 44.71 21.36 -2.79
CA PHE A 458 43.88 20.41 -2.04
C PHE A 458 42.37 20.71 -1.96
N SER A 459 41.74 20.73 -3.14
CA SER A 459 40.31 20.47 -3.28
C SER A 459 40.11 19.37 -4.33
N SER A 460 40.18 18.14 -3.87
CA SER A 460 39.67 16.95 -4.53
C SER A 460 39.03 16.15 -3.41
N ILE A 461 37.71 16.03 -3.45
CA ILE A 461 36.94 14.83 -3.14
C ILE A 461 35.45 15.23 -3.21
N PHE A 462 34.84 14.79 -4.31
CA PHE A 462 33.42 14.76 -4.72
C PHE A 462 32.81 16.01 -5.39
N PRO A 463 32.55 15.94 -6.72
CA PRO A 463 31.55 16.77 -7.37
C PRO A 463 30.16 16.10 -7.25
N PHE A 464 29.18 16.87 -6.79
CA PHE A 464 27.78 16.67 -7.17
C PHE A 464 27.59 17.25 -8.56
N ASP A 465 27.00 16.47 -9.46
CA ASP A 465 26.65 16.87 -10.81
C ASP A 465 25.12 17.02 -10.88
N GLU A 466 24.65 18.25 -11.07
CA GLU A 466 23.29 18.57 -11.52
C GLU A 466 23.40 19.51 -12.73
N ASN A 467 23.12 19.01 -13.93
CA ASN A 467 21.95 19.47 -14.69
C ASN A 467 21.71 18.73 -16.02
N CYS A 468 20.54 18.12 -16.10
CA CYS A 468 19.53 18.19 -17.16
C CYS A 468 19.97 18.43 -18.63
N GLN A 469 19.65 17.49 -19.54
CA GLN A 469 18.52 17.61 -20.51
C GLN A 469 18.54 16.55 -21.64
N GLU A 470 17.33 16.14 -22.02
CA GLU A 470 16.85 15.68 -23.35
C GLU A 470 17.14 14.25 -23.87
N LEU A 471 16.11 13.39 -23.70
CA LEU A 471 15.32 12.74 -24.77
C LEU A 471 16.00 12.51 -26.14
N LYS A 472 16.14 11.22 -26.52
CA LYS A 472 15.36 10.58 -27.60
C LYS A 472 15.73 9.10 -27.75
N LEU A 473 14.72 8.26 -27.56
CA LEU A 473 14.69 6.86 -27.98
C LEU A 473 14.60 6.81 -29.51
N THR A 474 15.46 6.00 -30.14
CA THR A 474 15.20 5.43 -31.46
C THR A 474 15.37 3.92 -31.41
N GLU A 475 14.25 3.24 -31.58
CA GLU A 475 14.19 1.87 -32.09
C GLU A 475 14.85 1.82 -33.47
N ASN A 476 15.62 0.75 -33.72
CA ASN A 476 15.53 -0.14 -34.89
C ASN A 476 16.89 -0.80 -35.17
N ARG A 477 16.96 -2.12 -34.99
CA ARG A 477 17.59 -2.99 -36.01
C ARG A 477 17.22 -4.45 -35.84
N SER A 478 16.26 -4.87 -36.64
CA SER A 478 16.09 -6.24 -37.09
C SER A 478 17.06 -6.60 -38.23
N ARG A 479 17.26 -7.92 -38.40
CA ARG A 479 17.71 -8.70 -39.58
C ARG A 479 19.21 -9.08 -39.68
N THR A 480 19.52 -10.35 -39.40
CA THR A 480 19.72 -11.53 -40.32
C THR A 480 21.17 -11.66 -40.77
N GLY A 481 21.84 -12.82 -40.75
CA GLY A 481 21.47 -14.17 -40.36
C GLY A 481 22.50 -15.21 -40.86
N ARG A 482 22.26 -16.47 -40.49
CA ARG A 482 22.58 -17.73 -41.22
C ARG A 482 23.94 -18.45 -41.06
N GLN A 483 23.77 -19.78 -40.97
CA GLN A 483 24.66 -20.96 -41.09
C GLN A 483 25.43 -21.38 -39.84
N ALA A 484 25.68 -22.65 -39.52
CA ALA A 484 25.15 -23.97 -39.88
C ALA A 484 25.96 -25.00 -39.05
N GLY A 485 25.31 -26.07 -38.58
CA GLY A 485 25.93 -27.40 -38.40
C GLY A 485 26.63 -27.74 -37.08
N GLY A 486 26.27 -28.92 -36.55
CA GLY A 486 27.28 -29.93 -36.18
C GLY A 486 27.49 -30.26 -34.69
N ALA A 487 26.85 -31.35 -34.26
CA ALA A 487 27.40 -32.50 -33.51
C ALA A 487 28.05 -32.35 -32.10
N GLN A 488 27.49 -33.18 -31.19
CA GLN A 488 28.13 -34.11 -30.24
C GLN A 488 28.82 -33.64 -28.93
N GLN A 489 28.50 -34.43 -27.88
CA GLN A 489 29.31 -34.85 -26.72
C GLN A 489 29.54 -33.82 -25.59
N SER A 490 28.88 -34.04 -24.44
CA SER A 490 29.44 -34.61 -23.19
C SER A 490 30.51 -33.72 -22.54
N ASP A 491 30.24 -33.16 -21.36
CA ASP A 491 30.61 -33.76 -20.08
C ASP A 491 30.27 -32.85 -18.90
N ALA A 492 30.24 -33.47 -17.72
CA ALA A 492 29.93 -32.89 -16.41
C ALA A 492 30.87 -31.76 -15.96
N ALA A 493 30.34 -30.83 -15.16
CA ALA A 493 31.02 -30.31 -13.95
C ALA A 493 30.13 -29.32 -13.14
N VAL A 494 29.99 -29.63 -11.84
CA VAL A 494 30.25 -28.72 -10.69
C VAL A 494 29.46 -27.40 -10.70
N GLY A 495 28.45 -27.19 -9.85
CA GLY A 495 28.55 -27.23 -8.39
C GLY A 495 28.89 -25.85 -7.84
N LEU A 496 27.88 -25.00 -7.58
CA LEU A 496 28.03 -23.80 -6.73
C LEU A 496 26.81 -23.66 -5.82
N SER A 497 27.00 -24.11 -4.59
CA SER A 497 26.06 -24.02 -3.47
C SER A 497 25.96 -22.58 -2.95
N ALA A 498 24.74 -22.16 -2.61
CA ALA A 498 24.47 -20.90 -1.92
C ALA A 498 25.13 -20.83 -0.52
N PRO A 499 25.59 -19.65 -0.06
CA PRO A 499 26.17 -19.51 1.28
C PRO A 499 25.09 -19.56 2.36
N ARG A 500 25.20 -20.53 3.27
CA ARG A 500 24.45 -20.57 4.54
C ARG A 500 25.17 -19.70 5.57
N PHE A 501 24.60 -18.56 5.95
CA PHE A 501 25.05 -17.83 7.13
C PHE A 501 24.55 -18.50 8.40
N GLY A 502 25.49 -19.01 9.19
CA GLY A 502 25.27 -19.69 10.45
C GLY A 502 24.87 -18.73 11.58
N LYS A 503 23.87 -19.15 12.34
CA LYS A 503 23.45 -18.58 13.63
C LYS A 503 24.54 -18.81 14.67
N LYS A 504 25.09 -17.76 15.28
CA LYS A 504 25.80 -17.87 16.56
C LYS A 504 24.84 -17.54 17.70
N LYS A 505 24.61 -18.54 18.54
CA LYS A 505 24.10 -18.39 19.91
C LYS A 505 25.18 -17.69 20.73
N VAL A 506 24.80 -16.64 21.45
CA VAL A 506 25.56 -16.17 22.62
C VAL A 506 24.62 -16.37 23.80
N ALA A 507 25.12 -17.06 24.80
CA ALA A 507 24.42 -17.37 26.03
C ALA A 507 25.37 -17.06 27.20
N TRP A 508 24.82 -16.34 28.18
CA TRP A 508 25.23 -16.18 29.59
C TRP A 508 26.48 -15.36 29.91
N CYS A 509 26.28 -14.19 30.53
CA CYS A 509 26.29 -13.99 32.00
C CYS A 509 25.40 -12.79 32.36
#